data_AF-A0A9E3X315-F1
#
_entry.id   AF-A0A9E3X315-F1
#
_cell.length_a   1.000
_cell.length_b   1.000
_cell.length_c   1.000
_cell.angle_alpha   90.00
_cell.angle_beta   90.00
_cell.angle_gamma   90.00
#
_symmetry.space_group_name_H-M   'P 1'
#
loop_
_entity.id
_entity.type
_entity.pdbx_description
1 polymer ?
#
loop_
_entity_poly.entity_id
_entity_poly.type
_entity_poly.pdbx_seq_one_letter_code
_entity_poly.pdbx_strand_id
1 'polypeptide(L)'
;MGVASSTDCKIWELDAEAVLRYDNPMLLPFVPLMNGGGTEQVVRRCAQRIRREPVTEAAELEAVLAIFASYVLDVQTIRYNLYQISNRHYNSLLSTIRMNDATTVMKRR
;
A
#
# COMPACT_ATOMS: atom_id res chain seq x y z
N MET A 1 -21.39 25.94 -31.28
CA MET A 1 -20.13 26.26 -30.58
C MET A 1 -20.20 25.63 -29.21
N GLY A 2 -19.47 24.53 -29.01
CA GLY A 2 -19.52 23.75 -27.78
C GLY A 2 -18.57 24.30 -26.73
N VAL A 3 -19.08 24.51 -25.52
CA VAL A 3 -18.29 24.67 -24.31
C VAL A 3 -18.71 23.54 -23.37
N ALA A 4 -17.94 22.45 -23.38
CA ALA A 4 -18.05 21.41 -22.37
C ALA A 4 -17.36 21.94 -21.11
N SER A 5 -18.12 22.58 -20.22
CA SER A 5 -17.68 23.01 -18.91
C SER A 5 -18.14 22.01 -17.86
N SER A 6 -17.31 21.01 -17.59
CA SER A 6 -17.28 20.25 -16.33
C SER A 6 -16.01 19.40 -16.34
N THR A 7 -14.89 19.95 -15.87
CA THR A 7 -13.65 19.18 -15.73
C THR A 7 -13.75 18.27 -14.50
N ASP A 8 -14.66 17.30 -14.55
CA ASP A 8 -14.73 16.21 -13.59
C ASP A 8 -13.54 15.29 -13.85
N CYS A 9 -12.46 15.47 -13.09
CA CYS A 9 -11.31 14.58 -13.16
C CYS A 9 -11.70 13.21 -12.57
N LYS A 10 -11.97 12.26 -13.46
CA LYS A 10 -12.31 10.89 -13.08
C LYS A 10 -11.05 10.08 -12.85
N ILE A 11 -10.89 9.55 -11.65
CA ILE A 11 -9.67 8.84 -11.25
C ILE A 11 -9.42 7.57 -12.08
N TRP A 12 -10.47 6.91 -12.56
CA TRP A 12 -10.38 5.72 -13.41
C TRP A 12 -9.99 6.00 -14.86
N GLU A 13 -9.96 7.27 -15.29
CA GLU A 13 -9.48 7.68 -16.60
C GLU A 13 -7.97 8.02 -16.57
N LEU A 14 -7.37 8.12 -15.38
CA LEU A 14 -5.93 8.37 -15.21
C LEU A 14 -5.11 7.10 -15.45
N ASP A 15 -3.93 7.26 -16.08
CA ASP A 15 -2.98 6.16 -16.29
C ASP A 15 -2.16 5.89 -15.00
N ALA A 16 -2.32 4.68 -14.47
CA ALA A 16 -1.58 4.21 -13.29
C ALA A 16 -0.05 4.31 -13.46
N GLU A 17 0.48 4.00 -14.65
CA GLU A 17 1.93 4.00 -14.89
C GLU A 17 2.47 5.42 -15.04
N ALA A 18 1.65 6.37 -15.51
CA ALA A 18 1.97 7.79 -15.45
C ALA A 18 2.06 8.28 -14.00
N VAL A 19 1.09 7.91 -13.15
CA VAL A 19 1.09 8.29 -11.72
C VAL A 19 2.25 7.69 -10.96
N LEU A 20 2.60 6.44 -11.26
CA LEU A 20 3.77 5.76 -10.69
C LEU A 20 5.12 6.36 -11.08
N ARG A 21 5.16 7.29 -12.04
CA ARG A 21 6.37 8.06 -12.38
C ARG A 21 6.43 9.43 -11.69
N TYR A 22 5.31 9.94 -11.18
CA TYR A 22 5.31 11.19 -10.41
C TYR A 22 5.88 10.98 -9.03
N ASP A 23 6.60 11.99 -8.53
CA ASP A 23 7.14 12.02 -7.17
C ASP A 23 6.10 12.55 -6.18
N ASN A 24 4.95 11.86 -6.12
CA ASN A 24 3.89 12.19 -5.17
C ASN A 24 3.38 10.92 -4.47
N PRO A 25 3.91 10.58 -3.28
CA PRO A 25 3.51 9.38 -2.55
C PRO A 25 2.03 9.37 -2.16
N MET A 26 1.39 10.54 -2.03
CA MET A 26 -0.03 10.65 -1.65
C MET A 26 -0.99 10.13 -2.73
N LEU A 27 -0.52 10.00 -3.98
CA LEU A 27 -1.31 9.44 -5.07
C LEU A 27 -1.24 7.91 -5.16
N LEU A 28 -0.20 7.32 -4.56
CA LEU A 28 0.05 5.87 -4.65
C LEU A 28 -1.12 5.01 -4.15
N PRO A 29 -1.84 5.36 -3.07
CA PRO A 29 -2.98 4.56 -2.63
C PRO A 29 -4.10 4.46 -3.66
N PHE A 30 -4.28 5.47 -4.51
CA PHE A 30 -5.36 5.52 -5.50
C PHE A 30 -5.08 4.76 -6.78
N VAL A 31 -3.83 4.32 -6.99
CA VAL A 31 -3.43 3.59 -8.20
C VAL A 31 -4.34 2.40 -8.53
N PRO A 32 -4.84 1.57 -7.59
CA PRO A 32 -5.75 0.47 -7.92
C PRO A 32 -7.01 0.92 -8.66
N LEU A 33 -7.46 2.16 -8.46
CA LEU A 33 -8.67 2.72 -9.08
C LEU A 33 -8.41 3.28 -10.49
N MET A 34 -7.15 3.39 -10.90
CA MET A 34 -6.72 4.01 -12.15
C MET A 34 -6.71 3.00 -13.30
N ASN A 35 -6.72 3.51 -14.54
CA ASN A 35 -6.61 2.66 -15.73
C ASN A 35 -5.31 1.86 -15.69
N GLY A 36 -5.42 0.53 -15.83
CA GLY A 36 -4.29 -0.41 -15.72
C GLY A 36 -3.77 -0.66 -14.30
N GLY A 37 -4.35 -0.02 -13.28
CA GLY A 37 -3.86 -0.07 -11.90
C GLY A 37 -4.37 -1.24 -11.06
N GLY A 38 -5.50 -1.83 -11.44
CA GLY A 38 -6.18 -2.92 -10.74
C GLY A 38 -5.57 -4.31 -10.88
N THR A 39 -4.25 -4.44 -11.07
CA THR A 39 -3.57 -5.74 -11.19
C THR A 39 -2.68 -6.02 -9.99
N GLU A 40 -2.52 -7.29 -9.61
CA GLU A 40 -1.64 -7.67 -8.48
C GLU A 40 -0.21 -7.14 -8.66
N GLN A 41 0.33 -7.23 -9.88
CA GLN A 41 1.66 -6.74 -10.19
C GLN A 41 1.80 -5.24 -9.93
N VAL A 42 0.81 -4.43 -10.33
CA VAL A 42 0.83 -2.98 -10.14
C VAL A 42 0.66 -2.63 -8.66
N VAL A 43 -0.32 -3.24 -7.98
CA VAL A 43 -0.56 -3.04 -6.53
C VAL A 43 0.68 -3.41 -5.70
N ARG A 44 1.34 -4.53 -6.01
CA ARG A 44 2.57 -4.96 -5.32
C ARG A 44 3.70 -3.95 -5.50
N ARG A 45 3.85 -3.40 -6.71
CA ARG A 45 4.84 -2.36 -7.02
C ARG A 45 4.52 -1.05 -6.29
N CYS A 46 3.26 -0.64 -6.23
CA CYS A 46 2.82 0.51 -5.42
C CYS A 46 3.19 0.33 -3.95
N ALA A 47 2.87 -0.82 -3.35
CA ALA A 47 3.18 -1.10 -1.95
C ALA A 47 4.70 -1.08 -1.69
N GLN A 48 5.50 -1.63 -2.61
CA GLN A 48 6.96 -1.56 -2.51
C GLN A 48 7.48 -0.13 -2.60
N ARG A 49 6.86 0.71 -3.43
CA ARG A 49 7.21 2.12 -3.55
C ARG A 49 6.89 2.86 -2.26
N ILE A 50 5.66 2.78 -1.74
CA ILE A 50 5.25 3.42 -0.48
C ILE A 50 6.23 3.10 0.66
N ARG A 51 6.65 1.84 0.81
CA ARG A 51 7.60 1.42 1.85
C ARG A 51 9.01 2.00 1.71
N ARG A 52 9.37 2.52 0.53
CA ARG A 52 10.67 3.15 0.24
C ARG A 52 10.61 4.67 0.34
N GLU A 53 9.42 5.26 0.33
CA GLU A 53 9.24 6.70 0.42
C GLU A 53 9.58 7.16 1.85
N PRO A 54 10.35 8.24 2.02
CA PRO A 54 10.74 8.77 3.33
C PRO A 54 9.61 9.61 3.95
N VAL A 55 8.37 9.11 3.91
CA VAL A 55 7.18 9.76 4.49
C VAL A 55 6.82 9.11 5.81
N THR A 56 6.44 9.92 6.79
CA THR A 56 6.06 9.46 8.14
C THR A 56 4.86 8.51 8.09
N GLU A 57 3.97 8.73 7.13
CA GLU A 57 2.67 8.06 7.00
C GLU A 57 2.69 6.85 6.05
N ALA A 58 3.85 6.28 5.76
CA ALA A 58 3.98 5.17 4.82
C ALA A 58 3.07 3.97 5.20
N ALA A 59 2.88 3.73 6.50
CA ALA A 59 2.00 2.67 6.99
C ALA A 59 0.52 2.97 6.72
N GLU A 60 0.06 4.21 6.94
CA GLU A 60 -1.31 4.61 6.59
C GLU A 60 -1.54 4.58 5.08
N LEU A 61 -0.58 5.05 4.28
CA LEU A 61 -0.68 5.00 2.81
C LEU A 61 -0.78 3.56 2.31
N GLU A 62 0.01 2.64 2.88
CA GLU A 62 -0.06 1.22 2.54
C GLU A 62 -1.41 0.60 2.96
N ALA A 63 -1.98 1.01 4.10
CA ALA A 63 -3.30 0.55 4.53
C ALA A 63 -4.40 1.03 3.58
N VAL A 64 -4.39 2.31 3.17
CA VAL A 64 -5.37 2.84 2.21
C VAL A 64 -5.24 2.15 0.85
N LEU A 65 -4.01 1.91 0.37
CA LEU A 65 -3.75 1.12 -0.83
C LEU A 65 -4.40 -0.27 -0.73
N ALA A 66 -4.24 -0.94 0.40
CA ALA A 66 -4.80 -2.28 0.63
C ALA A 66 -6.33 -2.27 0.62
N ILE A 67 -6.97 -1.22 1.14
CA ILE A 67 -8.43 -1.04 1.08
C ILE A 67 -8.87 -0.89 -0.39
N PHE A 68 -8.27 -0.01 -1.18
CA PHE A 68 -8.69 0.13 -2.58
C PHE A 68 -8.40 -1.10 -3.42
N ALA A 69 -7.25 -1.75 -3.20
CA ALA A 69 -6.94 -3.01 -3.86
C ALA A 69 -7.94 -4.13 -3.50
N SER A 70 -8.56 -4.09 -2.31
CA SER A 70 -9.59 -5.07 -1.92
C SER A 70 -10.95 -4.88 -2.60
N TYR A 71 -11.18 -3.74 -3.24
CA TYR A 71 -12.38 -3.53 -4.05
C TYR A 71 -12.16 -3.85 -5.53
N VAL A 72 -10.90 -3.88 -5.98
CA VAL A 72 -10.56 -3.99 -7.40
C VAL A 72 -9.99 -5.36 -7.77
N LEU A 73 -9.24 -6.00 -6.87
CA LEU A 73 -8.69 -7.33 -7.11
C LEU A 73 -9.74 -8.42 -6.79
N ASP A 74 -9.75 -9.52 -7.55
CA ASP A 74 -10.62 -10.66 -7.24
C ASP A 74 -10.27 -11.28 -5.85
N VAL A 75 -11.28 -11.84 -5.18
CA VAL A 75 -11.32 -12.24 -3.77
C VAL A 75 -10.14 -13.12 -3.34
N GLN A 76 -9.58 -13.91 -4.26
CA GLN A 76 -8.45 -14.79 -3.99
C GLN A 76 -7.15 -14.04 -3.70
N THR A 77 -6.90 -12.92 -4.40
CA THR A 77 -5.69 -12.11 -4.23
C THR A 77 -5.74 -11.28 -2.93
N ILE A 78 -6.94 -10.85 -2.53
CA ILE A 78 -7.18 -10.06 -1.32
C ILE A 78 -6.90 -10.89 -0.06
N ARG A 79 -7.42 -12.12 -0.03
CA ARG A 79 -7.27 -13.02 1.11
C ARG A 79 -5.80 -13.34 1.39
N TYR A 80 -4.99 -13.51 0.35
CA TYR A 80 -3.55 -13.70 0.49
C TYR A 80 -2.85 -12.45 1.06
N ASN A 81 -3.17 -11.26 0.56
CA ASN A 81 -2.53 -10.03 1.00
C ASN A 81 -2.87 -9.64 2.44
N LEU A 82 -4.14 -9.77 2.85
CA LEU A 82 -4.55 -9.53 4.24
C LEU A 82 -3.88 -10.50 5.23
N TYR A 83 -3.75 -11.77 4.83
CA TYR A 83 -3.04 -12.76 5.63
C TYR A 83 -1.57 -12.40 5.84
N GLN A 84 -0.90 -11.89 4.79
CA GLN A 84 0.51 -11.48 4.86
C GLN A 84 0.72 -10.22 5.72
N ILE A 85 -0.21 -9.26 5.66
CA ILE A 85 -0.15 -8.04 6.49
C ILE A 85 -0.33 -8.41 7.97
N SER A 86 -1.32 -9.24 8.29
CA SER A 86 -1.58 -9.70 9.66
C SER A 86 -0.39 -10.47 10.24
N ASN A 87 0.19 -11.39 9.47
CA ASN A 87 1.35 -12.18 9.92
C ASN A 87 2.62 -11.35 10.11
N ARG A 88 2.83 -10.29 9.32
CA ARG A 88 3.99 -9.39 9.54
C ARG A 88 3.91 -8.73 10.90
N HIS A 89 2.73 -8.24 11.28
CA HIS A 89 2.53 -7.61 12.58
C HIS A 89 2.75 -8.59 13.73
N TYR A 90 2.22 -9.81 13.61
CA TYR A 90 2.44 -10.86 14.61
C TYR A 90 3.92 -11.23 14.77
N ASN A 91 4.62 -11.45 13.66
CA ASN A 91 6.04 -11.79 13.68
C ASN A 91 6.93 -10.65 14.20
N SER A 92 6.57 -9.40 13.93
CA SER A 92 7.26 -8.21 14.47
C SER A 92 7.11 -8.11 15.99
N LEU A 93 5.94 -8.45 16.53
CA LEU A 93 5.72 -8.49 17.99
C LEU A 93 6.54 -9.62 18.62
N LEU A 94 6.56 -10.80 18.00
CA LEU A 94 7.34 -11.94 18.50
C LEU A 94 8.86 -11.70 18.48
N SER A 95 9.40 -11.06 17.44
CA SER A 95 10.82 -10.70 17.41
C SER A 95 11.17 -9.69 18.49
N THR A 96 10.29 -8.71 18.74
CA THR A 96 10.47 -7.69 19.78
C THR A 96 10.47 -8.30 21.18
N ILE A 97 9.53 -9.23 21.46
CA ILE A 97 9.45 -9.94 22.74
C ILE A 97 10.71 -10.81 22.95
N ARG A 98 11.12 -11.59 21.94
CA ARG A 98 12.34 -12.42 22.02
C ARG A 98 13.61 -11.61 22.29
N MET A 99 13.74 -10.41 21.71
CA MET A 99 14.89 -9.54 21.94
C MET A 99 14.89 -8.92 23.35
N ASN A 100 13.71 -8.63 23.90
CA ASN A 100 13.59 -8.12 25.28
C ASN A 100 13.89 -9.20 26.33
N ASP A 101 13.55 -10.47 26.06
CA ASP A 101 13.92 -11.57 26.94
C ASP A 101 15.44 -11.82 26.92
N ALA A 102 16.07 -11.77 25.75
CA ALA A 102 17.52 -11.94 25.61
C ALA A 102 18.31 -10.82 26.32
N THR A 103 17.86 -9.57 26.22
CA THR A 103 18.48 -8.44 26.92
C THR A 103 18.24 -8.49 28.43
N THR A 104 17.07 -8.99 28.88
CA THR A 104 16.77 -9.20 30.31
C THR A 104 17.66 -10.27 30.93
N VAL A 105 17.98 -11.35 30.20
CA VAL A 105 18.90 -12.41 30.66
C VAL A 105 20.35 -11.91 30.70
N MET A 106 20.76 -11.05 29.76
CA MET A 106 22.11 -10.47 29.74
C MET A 106 22.35 -9.44 30.86
N LYS A 107 21.30 -8.71 31.29
CA LYS A 107 21.41 -7.67 32.33
C LYS A 107 21.40 -8.21 33.77
N ARG A 108 21.17 -9.51 33.96
CA ARG A 108 21.18 -10.22 35.26
C ARG A 108 22.49 -11.00 35.52
N ARG A 109 23.55 -10.77 34.75
CA ARG A 109 24.88 -11.33 34.97
C ARG A 109 25.89 -10.26 35.32
#